data_AF-A0A6G0JCN8-F1
#
_entry.id   AF-A0A6G0JCN8-F1
#
_cell.length_a   1.000
_cell.length_b   1.000
_cell.length_c   1.000
_cell.angle_alpha   90.00
_cell.angle_beta   90.00
_cell.angle_gamma   90.00
#
_symmetry.space_group_name_H-M   'P 1'
#
loop_
_entity.id
_entity.type
_entity.pdbx_description
1 polymer ?
#
loop_
_entity_poly.entity_id
_entity_poly.type
_entity_poly.pdbx_seq_one_letter_code
_entity_poly.pdbx_strand_id
1 'polypeptide(L)'
;PCIIAAGVIRSQGPVTIDEFVEGSVEVWNAGLKRSHWDEDDYHGPSTIHMDGASYHKRITNKAPTNAWRKGDITAWIHENLGAVFNPQATKKTLLGLVDLHRPAPIYRPTTIATKYEHLVFYTSPYHPTLHLSGVW
;
A
#
# COMPACT_ATOMS: atom_id res chain seq x y z
N PRO A 1 -2.46 11.63 -24.49
CA PRO A 1 -2.04 10.43 -25.25
C PRO A 1 -0.54 10.25 -25.03
N CYS A 2 -0.07 9.03 -24.72
CA CYS A 2 1.35 8.72 -24.74
C CYS A 2 1.64 7.75 -25.89
N ILE A 3 2.83 7.83 -26.46
CA ILE A 3 3.30 6.98 -27.55
C ILE A 3 4.45 6.16 -26.98
N ILE A 4 4.38 4.84 -27.13
CA ILE A 4 5.45 3.91 -26.78
C ILE A 4 5.90 3.25 -28.08
N ALA A 5 7.20 3.25 -28.35
CA ALA A 5 7.76 2.63 -29.53
C ALA A 5 9.18 2.12 -29.25
N ALA A 6 9.55 1.02 -29.89
CA ALA A 6 10.93 0.54 -29.86
C ALA A 6 11.73 1.24 -30.96
N GLY A 7 12.93 1.72 -30.65
CA GLY A 7 13.81 2.39 -31.59
C GLY A 7 15.20 1.79 -31.61
N VAL A 8 15.82 1.76 -32.80
CA VAL A 8 17.23 1.43 -32.98
C VAL A 8 17.98 2.73 -33.25
N ILE A 9 18.97 3.03 -32.42
CA ILE A 9 19.86 4.19 -32.61
C ILE A 9 21.23 3.66 -33.04
N ARG A 10 21.73 4.15 -34.18
CA ARG A 10 23.07 3.84 -34.68
C ARG A 10 23.87 5.12 -34.79
N SER A 11 25.08 5.12 -34.24
CA SER A 11 26.01 6.24 -34.35
C SER A 11 27.26 5.82 -35.12
N GLN A 12 27.65 6.62 -36.11
CA GLN A 12 28.90 6.45 -36.85
C GLN A 12 29.61 7.82 -36.95
N GLY A 13 30.65 7.99 -36.13
CA GLY A 13 31.35 9.27 -36.03
C GLY A 13 30.41 10.38 -35.57
N PRO A 14 30.32 11.53 -36.28
CA PRO A 14 29.45 12.64 -35.90
C PRO A 14 27.98 12.45 -36.30
N VAL A 15 27.63 11.38 -37.03
CA VAL A 15 26.27 11.15 -37.51
C VAL A 15 25.57 10.15 -36.60
N THR A 16 24.35 10.50 -36.15
CA THR A 16 23.43 9.61 -35.47
C THR A 16 22.19 9.43 -36.33
N ILE A 17 21.79 8.19 -36.55
CA ILE A 17 20.59 7.80 -37.29
C ILE A 17 19.72 6.97 -36.35
N ASP A 18 18.45 7.31 -36.28
CA ASP A 18 17.43 6.57 -35.54
C ASP A 18 16.35 6.04 -36.48
N GLU A 19 15.88 4.83 -36.19
CA GLU A 19 14.73 4.22 -36.86
C GLU A 19 13.83 3.55 -35.82
N PHE A 20 12.52 3.78 -35.91
CA PHE A 20 11.56 3.00 -35.14
C PHE A 20 11.46 1.60 -35.73
N VAL A 21 11.35 0.59 -34.87
CA VAL A 21 11.07 -0.78 -35.30
C VAL A 21 9.66 -0.81 -35.89
N GLU A 22 9.54 -1.30 -37.12
CA GLU A 22 8.25 -1.39 -37.81
C GLU A 22 7.26 -2.22 -36.99
N GLY A 23 6.04 -1.69 -36.84
CA GLY A 23 4.99 -2.31 -36.02
C GLY A 23 5.11 -2.10 -34.50
N SER A 24 6.17 -1.44 -34.01
CA SER A 24 6.34 -1.20 -32.55
C SER A 24 5.65 0.06 -32.02
N VAL A 25 5.13 0.92 -32.89
CA VAL A 25 4.51 2.19 -32.49
C VAL A 25 3.11 1.93 -31.96
N GLU A 26 2.96 2.01 -30.64
CA GLU A 26 1.68 1.92 -29.97
C GLU A 26 1.27 3.28 -29.43
N VAL A 27 0.07 3.72 -29.82
CA VAL A 27 -0.52 4.99 -29.36
C VAL A 27 -1.53 4.68 -28.27
N TRP A 28 -1.22 5.09 -27.04
CA TRP A 28 -2.14 4.97 -25.93
C TRP A 28 -2.94 6.25 -25.72
N ASN A 29 -4.24 6.18 -26.00
CA ASN A 29 -5.13 7.33 -25.89
C ASN A 29 -5.62 7.52 -24.44
N ALA A 30 -4.89 8.32 -23.66
CA ALA A 30 -5.21 8.65 -22.28
C ALA A 30 -6.61 9.30 -22.04
N GLY A 31 -7.31 9.74 -23.11
CA GLY A 31 -8.68 10.26 -23.01
C GLY A 31 -9.78 9.18 -23.03
N LEU A 32 -9.42 7.93 -23.36
CA LEU A 32 -10.34 6.79 -23.44
C LEU A 32 -10.08 5.82 -22.29
N LYS A 33 -10.19 6.30 -21.04
CA LYS A 33 -10.26 5.37 -19.91
C LYS A 33 -11.52 4.53 -20.11
N ARG A 34 -11.34 3.30 -20.61
CA ARG A 34 -12.45 2.39 -20.92
C ARG A 34 -13.19 2.15 -19.60
N SER A 35 -14.53 2.26 -19.61
CA SER A 35 -15.33 2.10 -18.39
C SER A 35 -15.32 0.67 -17.85
N HIS A 36 -14.80 -0.28 -18.62
CA HIS A 36 -14.70 -1.68 -18.31
C HIS A 36 -13.27 -2.04 -17.91
N TRP A 37 -13.12 -2.91 -16.91
CA TRP A 37 -11.84 -3.49 -16.51
C TRP A 37 -11.31 -4.34 -17.66
N ASP A 38 -10.53 -3.72 -18.54
CA ASP A 38 -9.82 -4.39 -19.62
C ASP A 38 -8.43 -4.77 -19.09
N GLU A 39 -7.97 -6.01 -19.32
CA GLU A 39 -6.64 -6.46 -18.87
C GLU A 39 -5.52 -5.58 -19.47
N ASP A 40 -5.78 -4.96 -20.63
CA ASP A 40 -4.89 -4.02 -21.31
C ASP A 40 -4.79 -2.63 -20.66
N ASP A 41 -5.59 -2.30 -19.64
CA ASP A 41 -5.50 -1.02 -18.88
C ASP A 41 -4.54 -1.12 -17.67
N TYR A 42 -3.80 -2.22 -17.55
CA TYR A 42 -2.84 -2.41 -16.47
C TYR A 42 -1.56 -1.58 -16.72
N HIS A 43 -1.34 -0.57 -15.87
CA HIS A 43 -0.17 0.31 -15.92
C HIS A 43 1.09 -0.22 -15.25
N GLY A 44 1.09 -1.47 -14.79
CA GLY A 44 2.18 -2.01 -14.00
C GLY A 44 2.12 -1.63 -12.51
N PRO A 45 3.10 -2.10 -11.73
CA PRO A 45 3.32 -1.69 -10.34
C PRO A 45 3.41 -0.17 -10.19
N SER A 46 2.90 0.36 -9.09
CA SER A 46 2.95 1.80 -8.81
C SER A 46 3.19 2.07 -7.34
N THR A 47 3.71 3.26 -7.05
CA THR A 47 3.99 3.72 -5.69
C THR A 47 2.90 4.70 -5.25
N ILE A 48 2.13 4.30 -4.25
CA ILE A 48 1.01 5.07 -3.69
C ILE A 48 1.49 5.78 -2.42
N HIS A 49 1.36 7.11 -2.38
CA HIS A 49 1.58 7.90 -1.17
C HIS A 49 0.23 8.24 -0.55
N MET A 50 0.01 7.81 0.70
CA MET A 50 -1.20 8.09 1.46
C MET A 50 -0.88 9.01 2.64
N ASP A 51 -1.80 9.92 2.97
CA ASP A 51 -1.72 10.65 4.23
C ASP A 51 -1.75 9.66 5.42
N GLY A 52 -0.84 9.84 6.38
CA GLY A 52 -0.70 8.93 7.51
C GLY A 52 -1.68 9.18 8.65
N ALA A 53 -2.75 9.96 8.48
CA ALA A 53 -3.78 10.06 9.49
C ALA A 53 -4.44 8.69 9.75
N SER A 54 -4.86 8.49 11.00
CA SER A 54 -5.36 7.20 11.47
C SER A 54 -6.58 6.70 10.69
N TYR A 55 -7.43 7.60 10.19
CA TYR A 55 -8.62 7.24 9.43
C TYR A 55 -8.33 6.71 8.02
N HIS A 56 -7.14 6.99 7.45
CA HIS A 56 -6.65 6.37 6.22
C HIS A 56 -6.02 4.99 6.45
N LYS A 57 -5.76 4.60 7.72
CA LYS A 57 -5.01 3.41 8.11
C LYS A 57 -5.87 2.40 8.87
N ARG A 58 -6.85 1.81 8.19
CA ARG A 58 -7.71 0.79 8.82
C ARG A 58 -6.92 -0.48 9.15
N ILE A 59 -6.71 -0.73 10.45
CA ILE A 59 -6.06 -1.94 10.98
C ILE A 59 -7.02 -3.14 10.93
N THR A 60 -6.54 -4.28 10.41
CA THR A 60 -7.31 -5.54 10.33
C THR A 60 -7.03 -6.47 11.51
N ASN A 61 -5.80 -6.53 12.00
CA ASN A 61 -5.39 -7.32 13.17
C ASN A 61 -5.47 -6.49 14.47
N LYS A 62 -6.69 -6.08 14.84
CA LYS A 62 -6.87 -5.24 16.04
C LYS A 62 -6.48 -5.99 17.31
N ALA A 63 -5.56 -5.41 18.07
CA ALA A 63 -5.29 -5.82 19.45
C ALA A 63 -6.29 -5.16 20.42
N PRO A 64 -6.58 -5.80 21.56
CA PRO A 64 -7.47 -5.24 22.58
C PRO A 64 -7.01 -3.88 23.10
N THR A 65 -7.99 -3.06 23.50
CA THR A 65 -7.77 -1.75 24.13
C THR A 65 -8.58 -1.64 25.43
N ASN A 66 -8.42 -0.53 26.16
CA ASN A 66 -9.22 -0.26 27.36
C ASN A 66 -10.74 -0.24 27.12
N ALA A 67 -11.21 -0.14 25.88
CA ALA A 67 -12.63 -0.22 25.55
C ALA A 67 -13.19 -1.67 25.53
N TRP A 68 -12.33 -2.68 25.38
CA TRP A 68 -12.76 -4.08 25.29
C TRP A 68 -13.19 -4.62 26.66
N ARG A 69 -14.07 -5.63 26.70
CA ARG A 69 -14.44 -6.27 27.97
C ARG A 69 -13.27 -7.15 28.44
N LYS A 70 -13.18 -7.40 29.76
CA LYS A 70 -12.12 -8.27 30.31
C LYS A 70 -12.15 -9.66 29.66
N GLY A 71 -13.34 -10.23 29.45
CA GLY A 71 -13.53 -11.50 28.77
C GLY A 71 -12.97 -11.51 27.34
N ASP A 72 -13.24 -10.47 26.57
CA ASP A 72 -12.73 -10.35 25.19
C ASP A 72 -11.20 -10.23 25.15
N ILE A 73 -10.61 -9.51 26.11
CA ILE A 73 -9.15 -9.41 26.25
C ILE A 73 -8.55 -10.78 26.54
N THR A 74 -9.14 -11.54 27.47
CA THR A 74 -8.66 -12.89 27.81
C THR A 74 -8.79 -13.87 26.66
N ALA A 75 -9.91 -13.83 25.92
CA ALA A 75 -10.10 -14.66 24.73
C ALA A 75 -9.05 -14.34 23.67
N TRP A 76 -8.80 -13.05 23.40
CA TRP A 76 -7.77 -12.63 22.46
C TRP A 76 -6.38 -13.12 22.87
N ILE A 77 -6.01 -13.03 24.15
CA ILE A 77 -4.72 -13.54 24.66
C ILE A 77 -4.60 -15.06 24.42
N HIS A 78 -5.66 -15.82 24.71
CA HIS A 78 -5.65 -17.26 24.46
C HIS A 78 -5.50 -17.59 22.97
N GLU A 79 -6.29 -16.94 22.11
CA GLU A 79 -6.33 -17.21 20.67
C GLU A 79 -5.07 -16.75 19.94
N ASN A 80 -4.48 -15.61 20.32
CA ASN A 80 -3.38 -14.98 19.57
C ASN A 80 -2.00 -15.21 20.18
N LEU A 81 -1.91 -15.41 21.50
CA LEU A 81 -0.63 -15.61 22.20
C LEU A 81 -0.45 -17.04 22.71
N GLY A 82 -1.53 -17.81 22.87
CA GLY A 82 -1.48 -19.11 23.54
C GLY A 82 -0.99 -19.03 25.00
N ALA A 83 -1.04 -17.84 25.60
CA ALA A 83 -0.41 -17.58 26.89
C ALA A 83 -1.31 -18.00 28.05
N VAL A 84 -0.69 -18.55 29.10
CA VAL A 84 -1.34 -18.80 30.38
C VAL A 84 -1.18 -17.55 31.26
N PHE A 85 -2.29 -17.03 31.77
CA PHE A 85 -2.30 -15.88 32.67
C PHE A 85 -3.14 -16.17 33.91
N ASN A 86 -2.93 -15.40 34.98
CA ASN A 86 -3.73 -15.51 36.19
C ASN A 86 -5.20 -15.08 35.91
N PRO A 87 -6.22 -15.94 36.13
CA PRO A 87 -7.64 -15.58 35.89
C PRO A 87 -8.10 -14.36 36.70
N GLN A 88 -7.50 -14.15 37.86
CA GLN A 88 -7.77 -13.02 38.75
C GLN A 88 -6.98 -11.76 38.38
N ALA A 89 -6.18 -11.80 37.31
CA ALA A 89 -5.44 -10.63 36.84
C ALA A 89 -6.38 -9.46 36.55
N THR A 90 -5.92 -8.26 36.88
CA THR A 90 -6.66 -7.04 36.58
C THR A 90 -6.68 -6.76 35.09
N LYS A 91 -7.68 -6.02 34.61
CA LYS A 91 -7.74 -5.58 33.20
C LYS A 91 -6.46 -4.84 32.77
N LYS A 92 -5.89 -4.03 33.67
CA LYS A 92 -4.63 -3.31 33.44
C LYS A 92 -3.46 -4.26 33.22
N THR A 93 -3.34 -5.30 34.05
CA THR A 93 -2.29 -6.33 33.90
C THR A 93 -2.43 -7.07 32.57
N LEU A 94 -3.66 -7.43 32.19
CA LEU A 94 -3.92 -8.12 30.91
C LEU A 94 -3.59 -7.23 29.70
N LEU A 95 -3.92 -5.94 29.75
CA LEU A 95 -3.55 -5.00 28.69
C LEU A 95 -2.05 -4.77 28.59
N GLY A 96 -1.32 -4.77 29.72
CA GLY A 96 0.14 -4.74 29.70
C GLY A 96 0.75 -5.96 28.99
N LEU A 97 0.15 -7.15 29.17
CA LEU A 97 0.55 -8.35 28.44
C LEU A 97 0.26 -8.23 26.94
N VAL A 98 -0.90 -7.69 26.57
CA VAL A 98 -1.27 -7.41 25.17
C VAL A 98 -0.31 -6.41 24.54
N ASP A 99 0.04 -5.32 25.24
CA ASP A 99 0.96 -4.30 24.73
C ASP A 99 2.35 -4.87 24.46
N LEU A 100 2.84 -5.76 25.33
CA LEU A 100 4.15 -6.42 25.19
C LEU A 100 4.22 -7.34 23.96
N HIS A 101 3.10 -7.95 23.57
CA HIS A 101 3.04 -8.91 22.46
C HIS A 101 2.20 -8.40 21.29
N ARG A 102 1.90 -7.10 21.23
CA ARG A 102 1.07 -6.53 20.18
C ARG A 102 1.76 -6.74 18.83
N PRO A 103 1.14 -7.43 17.87
CA PRO A 103 1.73 -7.58 16.54
C PRO A 103 1.78 -6.22 15.82
N ALA A 104 2.69 -6.11 14.86
CA ALA A 104 2.72 -4.96 13.97
C ALA A 104 1.35 -4.79 13.26
N PRO A 105 0.84 -3.55 13.13
CA PRO A 105 -0.45 -3.32 12.51
C PRO A 105 -0.42 -3.68 11.02
N ILE A 106 -1.43 -4.43 10.58
CA ILE A 106 -1.70 -4.74 9.19
C ILE A 106 -2.76 -3.76 8.69
N TYR A 107 -2.39 -2.91 7.74
CA TYR A 107 -3.29 -1.92 7.17
C TYR A 107 -3.99 -2.47 5.93
N ARG A 108 -5.32 -2.40 5.92
CA ARG A 108 -6.16 -2.86 4.81
C ARG A 108 -5.78 -2.25 3.45
N PRO A 109 -5.48 -0.93 3.33
CA PRO A 109 -5.05 -0.36 2.05
C PRO A 109 -3.76 -1.00 1.53
N THR A 110 -2.79 -1.23 2.41
CA THR A 110 -1.53 -1.91 2.06
C THR A 110 -1.79 -3.32 1.54
N THR A 111 -2.62 -4.13 2.22
CA THR A 111 -2.94 -5.49 1.77
C THR A 111 -3.60 -5.51 0.38
N ILE A 112 -4.47 -4.55 0.08
CA ILE A 112 -5.14 -4.47 -1.22
C ILE A 112 -4.15 -4.04 -2.30
N ALA A 113 -3.35 -3.02 -2.04
CA ALA A 113 -2.36 -2.51 -2.98
C ALA A 113 -1.30 -3.55 -3.33
N THR A 114 -0.73 -4.22 -2.31
CA THR A 114 0.31 -5.23 -2.51
C THR A 114 -0.21 -6.48 -3.21
N LYS A 115 -1.50 -6.81 -3.07
CA LYS A 115 -2.13 -7.89 -3.85
C LYS A 115 -2.02 -7.66 -5.36
N TYR A 116 -1.97 -6.41 -5.80
CA TYR A 116 -1.81 -6.02 -7.21
C TYR A 116 -0.41 -5.42 -7.47
N GLU A 117 0.59 -5.81 -6.67
CA GLU A 117 2.00 -5.43 -6.84
C GLU A 117 2.29 -3.94 -6.67
N HIS A 118 1.36 -3.17 -6.09
CA HIS A 118 1.59 -1.76 -5.75
C HIS A 118 2.25 -1.62 -4.36
N LEU A 119 3.06 -0.57 -4.21
CA LEU A 119 3.67 -0.18 -2.94
C LEU A 119 2.89 0.96 -2.29
N VAL A 120 2.81 0.98 -0.96
CA VAL A 120 2.13 2.04 -0.20
C VAL A 120 3.08 2.65 0.82
N PHE A 121 3.25 3.96 0.77
CA PHE A 121 3.96 4.76 1.77
C PHE A 121 3.00 5.70 2.47
N TYR A 122 3.17 5.85 3.78
CA TYR A 122 2.38 6.77 4.59
C TYR A 122 3.23 7.99 4.96
N THR A 123 2.73 9.19 4.68
CA THR A 123 3.36 10.44 5.13
C THR A 123 2.97 10.77 6.56
N SER A 124 3.59 11.78 7.17
CA SER A 124 3.09 12.35 8.43
C SER A 124 1.63 12.82 8.26
N PRO A 125 0.79 12.71 9.31
CA PRO A 125 -0.63 13.06 9.23
C PRO A 125 -0.81 14.56 9.03
N TYR A 126 -1.89 14.93 8.32
CA TYR A 126 -2.24 16.32 8.03
C TYR A 126 -1.12 17.06 7.30
N HIS A 127 -0.66 16.48 6.20
CA HIS A 127 0.24 17.17 5.28
C HIS A 127 -0.57 17.77 4.12
N PRO A 128 -1.23 18.94 4.28
CA PRO A 128 -2.06 19.56 3.24
C PRO A 128 -1.26 19.97 1.99
N THR A 129 0.07 19.89 2.02
CA THR A 129 0.97 20.27 0.92
C THR A 129 1.18 19.19 -0.15
N LEU A 130 0.55 18.01 -0.04
CA LEU A 130 0.60 16.95 -1.07
C LEU A 130 -0.24 17.23 -2.34
N HIS A 131 -0.55 18.50 -2.62
CA HIS A 131 -1.15 18.93 -3.89
C HIS A 131 -0.24 19.80 -4.76
N LEU A 132 1.02 20.06 -4.36
CA LEU A 132 1.96 20.83 -5.19
C LEU A 132 3.39 20.30 -5.05
N SER A 133 3.77 19.39 -5.95
CA SER A 133 5.05 19.45 -6.69
C SER A 133 5.20 18.20 -7.55
N GLY A 134 5.09 18.40 -8.87
CA GLY A 134 6.03 17.71 -9.74
C GLY A 134 7.45 18.18 -9.41
N VAL A 135 8.44 17.39 -9.85
CA VAL A 135 9.88 17.50 -9.57
C VAL A 135 10.31 16.74 -8.31
N TRP A 136 10.74 15.49 -8.53
CA TRP A 136 12.05 14.99 -8.09
C TRP A 136 12.63 14.14 -9.22
#